data_AF-A0A7T4N0N9-F1
#
_entry.id   AF-A0A7T4N0N9-F1
#
_cell.length_a   1.000
_cell.length_b   1.000
_cell.length_c   1.000
_cell.angle_alpha   90.00
_cell.angle_beta   90.00
_cell.angle_gamma   90.00
#
_symmetry.space_group_name_H-M   'P 1'
#
loop_
_entity.id
_entity.type
_entity.pdbx_description
1 polymer ?
#
loop_
_entity_poly.entity_id
_entity_poly.type
_entity_poly.pdbx_seq_one_letter_code
_entity_poly.pdbx_strand_id
1 'polypeptide(L)'
;MQTLEGLTGEFLKNADQIATELIAGFGLKHGRAVDGLHAPLLRWLDYRLRVIDPRPRQIYVSDRFPKSLDEPTARALRALEQAILNGEDINPFQGKGLMRSDSSGKNRNERTDLLWADWGIHHLHVAEKQTDGDAYFSARGDFLLFAVFGRDVALFVDIQPHSTHPLHGDPLRFAREDLIRVVARNWPSVMEPFELKRGVVIPEREISDEDRKLLRKSGIEAPLLIDGKAYFSPGHGVTSASTPGKVTDEMMRLRRNLRALAQLVLDSNGQFHVALPEAHRADARFSLRLVPEGIVVYERSTDCAWTFPEAKFDGTDNLLAEISDALTPPWVKDAMQAATKQQGNAEVG
;
A
#
# COMPACT_ATOMS: atom_id res chain seq x y z
N MET A 1 -34.74 7.05 -13.03
CA MET A 1 -33.96 5.94 -12.43
C MET A 1 -32.56 5.92 -13.05
N GLN A 2 -31.50 5.79 -12.26
CA GLN A 2 -30.15 5.59 -12.81
C GLN A 2 -30.07 4.24 -13.53
N THR A 3 -29.40 4.19 -14.69
CA THR A 3 -29.07 2.93 -15.36
C THR A 3 -27.83 2.30 -14.71
N LEU A 4 -27.63 0.99 -14.88
CA LEU A 4 -26.42 0.31 -14.38
C LEU A 4 -25.13 0.91 -14.95
N GLU A 5 -25.11 1.20 -16.25
CA GLU A 5 -23.98 1.85 -16.91
C GLU A 5 -23.73 3.26 -16.35
N GLY A 6 -24.80 4.04 -16.17
CA GLY A 6 -24.73 5.39 -15.61
C GLY A 6 -24.18 5.40 -14.17
N LEU A 7 -24.73 4.55 -13.29
CA LEU A 7 -24.28 4.45 -11.90
C LEU A 7 -22.86 3.90 -11.81
N THR A 8 -22.50 2.94 -12.66
CA THR A 8 -21.13 2.43 -12.76
C THR A 8 -20.15 3.55 -13.11
N GLY A 9 -20.47 4.35 -14.13
CA GLY A 9 -19.65 5.51 -14.51
C GLY A 9 -19.53 6.53 -13.38
N GLU A 10 -20.63 6.78 -12.66
CA GLU A 10 -20.65 7.67 -11.50
C GLU A 10 -19.78 7.17 -10.34
N PHE A 11 -19.88 5.89 -9.96
CA PHE A 11 -19.05 5.30 -8.90
C PHE A 11 -17.56 5.31 -9.23
N LEU A 12 -17.19 5.02 -10.48
CA LEU A 12 -15.80 5.09 -10.92
C LEU A 12 -15.27 6.52 -10.84
N LYS A 13 -16.07 7.51 -11.27
CA LYS A 13 -15.73 8.94 -11.15
C LYS A 13 -15.63 9.38 -9.69
N ASN A 14 -16.56 8.97 -8.85
CA ASN A 14 -16.52 9.28 -7.42
C ASN A 14 -15.28 8.68 -6.76
N ALA A 15 -14.89 7.45 -7.10
CA ALA A 15 -13.68 6.83 -6.55
C ALA A 15 -12.40 7.62 -6.92
N ASP A 16 -12.28 8.12 -8.14
CA ASP A 16 -11.15 9.00 -8.54
C ASP A 16 -11.18 10.35 -7.79
N GLN A 17 -12.38 10.89 -7.54
CA GLN A 17 -12.54 12.10 -6.73
C GLN A 17 -12.15 11.87 -5.27
N ILE A 18 -12.65 10.79 -4.66
CA ILE A 18 -12.33 10.40 -3.28
C ILE A 18 -10.81 10.17 -3.14
N ALA A 19 -10.19 9.45 -4.08
CA ALA A 19 -8.73 9.29 -4.09
C ALA A 19 -8.00 10.63 -4.18
N THR A 20 -8.53 11.61 -4.93
CA THR A 20 -7.96 12.97 -4.99
C THR A 20 -8.07 13.70 -3.66
N GLU A 21 -9.21 13.58 -2.98
CA GLU A 21 -9.43 14.17 -1.64
C GLU A 21 -8.49 13.53 -0.61
N LEU A 22 -8.33 12.21 -0.63
CA LEU A 22 -7.41 11.48 0.24
C LEU A 22 -5.94 11.85 -0.04
N ILE A 23 -5.53 11.96 -1.30
CA ILE A 23 -4.19 12.44 -1.68
C ILE A 23 -3.92 13.82 -1.08
N ALA A 24 -4.89 14.73 -1.16
CA ALA A 24 -4.76 16.07 -0.60
C ALA A 24 -4.73 16.05 0.93
N GLY A 25 -5.64 15.32 1.58
CA GLY A 25 -5.77 15.23 3.03
C GLY A 25 -4.54 14.62 3.71
N PHE A 26 -3.89 13.65 3.05
CA PHE A 26 -2.63 13.06 3.52
C PHE A 26 -1.40 13.78 2.98
N GLY A 27 -1.52 14.89 2.25
CA GLY A 27 -0.36 15.64 1.75
C GLY A 27 0.54 14.86 0.78
N LEU A 28 -0.04 13.93 0.02
CA LEU A 28 0.68 13.11 -0.95
C LEU A 28 1.00 13.93 -2.21
N LYS A 29 2.23 13.76 -2.74
CA LYS A 29 2.59 14.37 -4.02
C LYS A 29 1.84 13.69 -5.17
N HIS A 30 1.16 14.50 -5.99
CA HIS A 30 0.54 14.09 -7.26
C HIS A 30 0.58 15.26 -8.23
N GLY A 31 1.74 15.48 -8.87
CA GLY A 31 2.06 16.71 -9.57
C GLY A 31 1.34 16.92 -10.91
N ARG A 32 0.71 15.87 -11.47
CA ARG A 32 0.00 15.88 -12.77
C ARG A 32 0.86 16.41 -13.92
N ALA A 33 2.16 16.15 -13.87
CA ALA A 33 3.15 16.77 -14.76
C ALA A 33 3.21 16.14 -16.16
N VAL A 34 2.49 15.03 -16.39
CA VAL A 34 2.45 14.28 -17.65
C VAL A 34 1.00 13.92 -17.97
N ASP A 35 0.54 14.37 -19.13
CA ASP A 35 -0.80 14.05 -19.63
C ASP A 35 -0.98 12.54 -19.82
N GLY A 36 -2.17 12.04 -19.48
CA GLY A 36 -2.47 10.60 -19.51
C GLY A 36 -1.92 9.80 -18.32
N LEU A 37 -1.10 10.39 -17.44
CA LEU A 37 -0.66 9.77 -16.19
C LEU A 37 -1.39 10.31 -14.95
N HIS A 38 -2.46 11.07 -15.16
CA HIS A 38 -3.34 11.52 -14.08
C HIS A 38 -4.25 10.37 -13.62
N ALA A 39 -3.75 9.52 -12.73
CA ALA A 39 -4.47 8.40 -12.14
C ALA A 39 -4.48 8.52 -10.60
N PRO A 40 -5.39 9.32 -10.00
CA PRO A 40 -5.43 9.53 -8.55
C PRO A 40 -5.65 8.21 -7.79
N LEU A 41 -6.51 7.31 -8.29
CA LEU A 41 -6.72 6.01 -7.65
C LEU A 41 -5.43 5.17 -7.58
N LEU A 42 -4.63 5.17 -8.65
CA LEU A 42 -3.35 4.47 -8.68
C LEU A 42 -2.37 5.07 -7.66
N ARG A 43 -2.29 6.40 -7.57
CA ARG A 43 -1.41 7.09 -6.60
C ARG A 43 -1.83 6.81 -5.17
N TRP A 44 -3.13 6.84 -4.88
CA TRP A 44 -3.66 6.51 -3.57
C TRP A 44 -3.35 5.05 -3.19
N LEU A 45 -3.59 4.10 -4.11
CA LEU A 45 -3.35 2.68 -3.84
C LEU A 45 -1.86 2.33 -3.69
N ASP A 46 -0.95 3.02 -4.40
CA ASP A 46 0.50 2.90 -4.18
C ASP A 46 0.87 3.28 -2.73
N TYR A 47 0.30 4.38 -2.21
CA TYR A 47 0.47 4.76 -0.81
C TYR A 47 -0.18 3.75 0.13
N ARG A 48 -1.47 3.45 -0.05
CA ARG A 48 -2.26 2.54 0.80
C ARG A 48 -1.60 1.17 0.95
N LEU A 49 -1.10 0.58 -0.13
CA LEU A 49 -0.48 -0.74 -0.11
C LEU A 49 0.96 -0.74 0.42
N ARG A 50 1.62 0.41 0.45
CA ARG A 50 2.98 0.58 0.98
C ARG A 50 2.97 0.95 2.47
N VAL A 51 1.93 1.65 2.92
CA VAL A 51 1.67 1.89 4.35
C VAL A 51 1.56 0.55 5.07
N ILE A 52 2.34 0.39 6.12
CA ILE A 52 2.25 -0.74 7.03
C ILE A 52 1.16 -0.38 8.03
N ASP A 53 0.01 -1.06 7.95
CA ASP A 53 -1.13 -0.76 8.83
C ASP A 53 -0.69 -0.80 10.32
N PRO A 54 -1.02 0.21 11.13
CA PRO A 54 -0.76 0.20 12.58
C PRO A 54 -1.53 -0.94 13.25
N ARG A 55 -0.86 -2.08 13.48
CA ARG A 55 -1.40 -3.25 14.15
C ARG A 55 -0.29 -4.13 14.73
N PRO A 56 -0.54 -4.82 15.86
CA PRO A 56 0.43 -5.70 16.48
C PRO A 56 0.91 -6.78 15.51
N ARG A 57 2.21 -7.03 15.48
CA ARG A 57 2.80 -8.11 14.68
C ARG A 57 3.84 -8.87 15.48
N GLN A 58 3.87 -10.18 15.32
CA GLN A 58 4.96 -11.02 15.79
C GLN A 58 6.19 -10.82 14.92
N ILE A 59 7.37 -10.76 15.54
CA ILE A 59 8.63 -10.54 14.83
C ILE A 59 9.35 -11.88 14.67
N TYR A 60 9.73 -12.19 13.43
CA TYR A 60 10.59 -13.33 13.09
C TYR A 60 11.84 -12.81 12.41
N VAL A 61 12.99 -13.29 12.86
CA VAL A 61 14.29 -12.79 12.41
C VAL A 61 14.98 -13.85 11.57
N SER A 62 15.56 -13.44 10.44
CA SER A 62 16.29 -14.36 9.57
C SER A 62 17.59 -14.84 10.21
N ASP A 63 18.11 -15.95 9.68
CA ASP A 63 19.46 -16.44 9.96
C ASP A 63 20.61 -15.52 9.51
N ARG A 64 20.32 -14.45 8.74
CA ARG A 64 21.31 -13.46 8.29
C ARG A 64 21.45 -12.28 9.22
N PHE A 65 20.47 -12.06 10.10
CA PHE A 65 20.45 -10.89 10.97
C PHE A 65 21.72 -10.82 11.84
N PRO A 66 22.36 -9.65 11.97
CA PRO A 66 23.64 -9.54 12.64
C PRO A 66 23.54 -9.90 14.11
N LYS A 67 24.56 -10.62 14.58
CA LYS A 67 24.66 -11.07 15.98
C LYS A 67 24.94 -9.94 16.96
N SER A 68 25.48 -8.83 16.47
CA SER A 68 25.82 -7.66 17.26
C SER A 68 25.66 -6.40 16.44
N LEU A 69 25.07 -5.38 17.05
CA LEU A 69 25.01 -4.00 16.56
C LEU A 69 25.69 -3.12 17.59
N ASP A 70 26.17 -1.94 17.18
CA ASP A 70 26.59 -0.93 18.13
C ASP A 70 25.41 -0.50 19.01
N GLU A 71 25.71 -0.08 20.25
CA GLU A 71 24.67 0.14 21.26
C GLU A 71 23.60 1.19 20.83
N PRO A 72 23.94 2.32 20.18
CA PRO A 72 22.95 3.22 19.61
C PRO A 72 21.99 2.54 18.61
N THR A 73 22.51 1.82 17.62
CA THR A 73 21.68 1.11 16.63
C THR A 73 20.84 0.02 17.29
N ALA A 74 21.41 -0.71 18.26
CA ALA A 74 20.69 -1.74 19.01
C ALA A 74 19.52 -1.17 19.83
N ARG A 75 19.69 0.00 20.47
CA ARG A 75 18.60 0.71 21.16
C ARG A 75 17.50 1.14 20.21
N ALA A 76 17.86 1.76 19.09
CA ALA A 76 16.89 2.21 18.09
C ALA A 76 16.10 1.02 17.49
N LEU A 77 16.77 -0.09 17.22
CA LEU A 77 16.11 -1.32 16.77
C LEU A 77 15.12 -1.85 17.80
N ARG A 78 15.52 -1.94 19.08
CA ARG A 78 14.62 -2.38 20.17
C ARG A 78 13.38 -1.49 20.27
N ALA A 79 13.52 -0.18 20.13
CA ALA A 79 12.38 0.75 20.12
C ALA A 79 11.43 0.48 18.94
N LEU A 80 11.98 0.25 17.75
CA LEU A 80 11.20 -0.12 16.56
C LEU A 80 10.49 -1.47 16.73
N GLU A 81 11.16 -2.47 17.31
CA GLU A 81 10.56 -3.77 17.65
C GLU A 81 9.39 -3.62 18.62
N GLN A 82 9.51 -2.81 19.66
CA GLN A 82 8.43 -2.53 20.60
C GLN A 82 7.25 -1.85 19.90
N ALA A 83 7.50 -0.85 19.04
CA ALA A 83 6.45 -0.20 18.26
C ALA A 83 5.69 -1.18 17.36
N ILE A 84 6.40 -2.13 16.72
CA ILE A 84 5.80 -3.19 15.89
C ILE A 84 4.94 -4.14 16.74
N LEU A 85 5.45 -4.57 17.90
CA LEU A 85 4.73 -5.47 18.81
C LEU A 85 3.45 -4.80 19.36
N ASN A 86 3.50 -3.50 19.64
CA ASN A 86 2.37 -2.72 20.14
C ASN A 86 1.36 -2.31 19.05
N GLY A 87 1.74 -2.44 17.78
CA GLY A 87 0.92 -2.00 16.65
C GLY A 87 0.86 -0.50 16.44
N GLU A 88 1.92 0.20 16.83
CA GLU A 88 2.06 1.63 16.60
C GLU A 88 2.30 1.96 15.11
N ASP A 89 2.12 3.23 14.73
CA ASP A 89 2.49 3.69 13.39
C ASP A 89 4.03 3.73 13.24
N ILE A 90 4.54 2.79 12.45
CA ILE A 90 5.98 2.67 12.11
C ILE A 90 6.32 3.25 10.72
N ASN A 91 5.34 3.79 9.98
CA ASN A 91 5.58 4.43 8.70
C ASN A 91 6.48 5.68 8.76
N PRO A 92 6.59 6.40 9.90
CA PRO A 92 7.64 7.41 10.12
C PRO A 92 9.07 6.92 9.86
N PHE A 93 9.34 5.63 10.04
CA PHE A 93 10.66 5.05 9.80
C PHE A 93 10.89 4.69 8.33
N GLN A 94 9.88 4.73 7.47
CA GLN A 94 10.09 4.62 6.02
C GLN A 94 10.79 5.87 5.46
N GLY A 95 11.24 5.78 4.21
CA GLY A 95 11.73 6.95 3.49
C GLY A 95 10.62 7.94 3.12
N LYS A 96 10.98 9.22 2.95
CA LYS A 96 10.09 10.30 2.45
C LYS A 96 9.44 9.97 1.10
N GLY A 97 9.96 8.98 0.37
CA GLY A 97 9.36 8.44 -0.84
C GLY A 97 7.92 7.96 -0.65
N LEU A 98 7.53 7.51 0.55
CA LEU A 98 6.15 7.13 0.86
C LEU A 98 5.14 8.26 0.50
N MET A 99 5.51 9.51 0.80
CA MET A 99 4.67 10.69 0.54
C MET A 99 5.02 11.37 -0.79
N ARG A 100 6.31 11.33 -1.17
CA ARG A 100 6.85 12.06 -2.32
C ARG A 100 6.83 11.27 -3.62
N SER A 101 6.54 9.98 -3.60
CA SER A 101 6.36 9.23 -4.83
C SER A 101 5.24 9.85 -5.66
N ASP A 102 5.46 9.96 -6.96
CA ASP A 102 4.56 10.67 -7.87
C ASP A 102 4.42 9.91 -9.19
N SER A 103 3.42 9.04 -9.27
CA SER A 103 3.09 8.26 -10.47
C SER A 103 2.74 9.14 -11.68
N SER A 104 2.37 10.41 -11.45
CA SER A 104 2.06 11.39 -12.49
C SER A 104 3.25 12.28 -12.88
N GLY A 105 4.41 12.07 -12.25
CA GLY A 105 5.63 12.84 -12.47
C GLY A 105 6.45 12.41 -13.69
N LYS A 106 7.32 13.31 -14.15
CA LYS A 106 8.27 13.05 -15.25
C LYS A 106 9.41 12.10 -14.84
N ASN A 107 9.83 12.14 -13.57
CA ASN A 107 10.91 11.29 -13.09
C ASN A 107 10.39 9.88 -12.78
N ARG A 108 10.65 8.94 -13.70
CA ARG A 108 10.25 7.52 -13.56
C ARG A 108 10.80 6.85 -12.30
N ASN A 109 11.97 7.27 -11.81
CA ASN A 109 12.58 6.69 -10.61
C ASN A 109 11.91 7.16 -9.31
N GLU A 110 11.10 8.22 -9.36
CA GLU A 110 10.34 8.73 -8.22
C GLU A 110 8.90 8.19 -8.19
N ARG A 111 8.50 7.34 -9.13
CA ARG A 111 7.11 6.89 -9.22
C ARG A 111 6.71 5.89 -8.14
N THR A 112 7.65 5.09 -7.65
CA THR A 112 7.44 4.13 -6.57
C THR A 112 8.78 3.65 -5.99
N ASP A 113 8.71 2.82 -4.95
CA ASP A 113 9.84 2.11 -4.39
C ASP A 113 10.05 0.78 -5.12
N LEU A 114 11.17 0.63 -5.82
CA LEU A 114 11.38 -0.53 -6.68
C LEU A 114 11.61 -1.85 -5.91
N LEU A 115 12.12 -1.80 -4.67
CA LEU A 115 12.32 -3.02 -3.89
C LEU A 115 10.99 -3.52 -3.32
N TRP A 116 10.17 -2.62 -2.80
CA TRP A 116 8.83 -2.96 -2.34
C TRP A 116 7.90 -3.33 -3.51
N ALA A 117 7.94 -2.58 -4.61
CA ALA A 117 7.09 -2.81 -5.78
C ALA A 117 7.34 -4.17 -6.43
N ASP A 118 8.60 -4.63 -6.44
CA ASP A 118 8.98 -5.92 -7.00
C ASP A 118 8.82 -7.02 -5.94
N TRP A 119 9.50 -6.94 -4.79
CA TRP A 119 9.60 -8.07 -3.85
C TRP A 119 8.74 -7.96 -2.59
N GLY A 120 8.01 -6.86 -2.41
CA GLY A 120 7.25 -6.62 -1.17
C GLY A 120 8.14 -6.42 0.06
N ILE A 121 9.44 -6.16 -0.14
CA ILE A 121 10.38 -5.90 0.95
C ILE A 121 10.40 -4.39 1.23
N HIS A 122 10.02 -4.02 2.44
CA HIS A 122 10.12 -2.66 2.97
C HIS A 122 11.54 -2.41 3.50
N HIS A 123 11.92 -1.15 3.54
CA HIS A 123 13.10 -0.70 4.27
C HIS A 123 12.74 0.40 5.27
N LEU A 124 13.15 0.23 6.52
CA LEU A 124 12.91 1.15 7.63
C LEU A 124 14.24 1.68 8.14
N HIS A 125 14.34 2.99 8.36
CA HIS A 125 15.46 3.61 9.06
C HIS A 125 15.47 3.14 10.52
N VAL A 126 16.58 2.56 10.94
CA VAL A 126 16.83 2.22 12.34
C VAL A 126 17.35 3.47 13.03
N ALA A 127 16.42 4.27 13.54
CA ALA A 127 16.67 5.54 14.20
C ALA A 127 15.74 5.70 15.40
N GLU A 128 16.08 6.59 16.32
CA GLU A 128 15.12 7.02 17.33
C GLU A 128 14.03 7.88 16.67
N LYS A 129 12.79 7.74 17.16
CA LYS A 129 11.66 8.58 16.72
C LYS A 129 11.99 10.02 17.10
N GLN A 130 11.80 10.96 16.17
CA GLN A 130 12.01 12.38 16.50
C GLN A 130 11.02 12.81 17.57
N THR A 131 11.54 13.47 18.62
CA THR A 131 10.74 14.06 19.70
C THR A 131 10.47 15.55 19.49
N ASP A 132 11.22 16.21 18.58
CA ASP A 132 11.13 17.66 18.35
C ASP A 132 10.62 17.99 16.93
N GLY A 133 9.46 18.66 16.87
CA GLY A 133 8.91 19.33 15.68
C GLY A 133 7.92 18.50 14.85
N ASP A 134 7.09 19.19 14.05
CA ASP A 134 6.01 18.68 13.17
C ASP A 134 6.45 17.69 12.06
N ALA A 135 7.61 17.05 12.19
CA ALA A 135 8.16 16.15 11.20
C ALA A 135 7.58 14.73 11.38
N TYR A 136 6.67 14.35 10.46
CA TYR A 136 6.11 12.99 10.40
C TYR A 136 7.17 11.87 10.26
N PHE A 137 8.35 12.16 9.70
CA PHE A 137 9.40 11.17 9.46
C PHE A 137 10.50 11.21 10.52
N SER A 138 11.01 10.03 10.90
CA SER A 138 12.16 9.92 11.80
C SER A 138 13.41 10.55 11.20
N ALA A 139 14.42 10.79 12.05
CA ALA A 139 15.74 11.12 11.57
C ALA A 139 16.27 9.99 10.67
N ARG A 140 17.16 10.33 9.74
CA ARG A 140 17.86 9.31 8.96
C ARG A 140 18.77 8.53 9.90
N GLY A 141 18.48 7.25 10.09
CA GLY A 141 19.36 6.31 10.77
C GLY A 141 20.52 5.88 9.89
N ASP A 142 21.60 5.48 10.54
CA ASP A 142 22.79 4.94 9.89
C ASP A 142 22.61 3.53 9.35
N PHE A 143 21.50 2.87 9.71
CA PHE A 143 21.13 1.54 9.26
C PHE A 143 19.71 1.49 8.71
N LEU A 144 19.49 0.55 7.80
CA LEU A 144 18.19 0.18 7.26
C LEU A 144 17.85 -1.25 7.67
N LEU A 145 16.69 -1.43 8.30
CA LEU A 145 16.05 -2.73 8.47
C LEU A 145 15.28 -3.07 7.19
N PHE A 146 15.60 -4.20 6.58
CA PHE A 146 14.84 -4.79 5.48
C PHE A 146 13.86 -5.81 6.05
N ALA A 147 12.57 -5.67 5.74
CA ALA A 147 11.55 -6.55 6.30
C ALA A 147 10.38 -6.78 5.34
N VAL A 148 9.75 -7.95 5.46
CA VAL A 148 8.47 -8.26 4.81
C VAL A 148 7.37 -8.19 5.87
N PHE A 149 6.33 -7.41 5.61
CA PHE A 149 5.21 -7.25 6.53
C PHE A 149 4.00 -8.04 6.03
N GLY A 150 3.59 -9.02 6.83
CA GLY A 150 2.29 -9.66 6.73
C GLY A 150 1.24 -8.95 7.58
N ARG A 151 0.07 -9.59 7.71
CA ARG A 151 -1.01 -9.09 8.57
C ARG A 151 -0.59 -9.06 10.05
N ASP A 152 -0.16 -10.21 10.57
CA ASP A 152 0.13 -10.42 11.98
C ASP A 152 1.61 -10.73 12.25
N VAL A 153 2.45 -10.65 11.21
CA VAL A 153 3.88 -10.98 11.27
C VAL A 153 4.74 -9.92 10.58
N ALA A 154 5.92 -9.69 11.13
CA ALA A 154 7.00 -8.91 10.53
C ALA A 154 8.24 -9.80 10.41
N LEU A 155 8.71 -10.02 9.18
CA LEU A 155 9.83 -10.91 8.87
C LEU A 155 11.06 -10.05 8.62
N PHE A 156 11.98 -9.99 9.60
CA PHE A 156 13.20 -9.20 9.54
C PHE A 156 14.24 -9.93 8.70
N VAL A 157 14.44 -9.45 7.47
CA VAL A 157 15.31 -10.07 6.47
C VAL A 157 16.77 -9.79 6.78
N ASP A 158 17.13 -8.53 6.97
CA ASP A 158 18.51 -8.10 7.22
C ASP A 158 18.53 -6.67 7.75
N ILE A 159 19.66 -6.24 8.31
CA ILE A 159 19.93 -4.84 8.64
C ILE A 159 21.28 -4.44 8.03
N GLN A 160 21.29 -3.38 7.22
CA GLN A 160 22.48 -2.98 6.47
C GLN A 160 22.78 -1.49 6.65
N PRO A 161 24.05 -1.06 6.57
CA PRO A 161 24.43 0.35 6.66
C PRO A 161 23.76 1.20 5.57
N HIS A 162 23.20 2.35 5.93
CA HIS A 162 22.63 3.36 5.03
C HIS A 162 23.73 4.03 4.18
N SER A 163 23.39 4.64 3.05
CA SER A 163 24.37 5.25 2.12
C SER A 163 25.14 6.44 2.70
N THR A 164 24.69 6.99 3.83
CA THR A 164 25.36 8.05 4.60
C THR A 164 26.40 7.51 5.59
N HIS A 165 26.49 6.18 5.78
CA HIS A 165 27.40 5.57 6.74
C HIS A 165 28.86 5.52 6.20
N PRO A 166 29.89 5.75 7.05
CA PRO A 166 31.29 5.80 6.62
C PRO A 166 31.84 4.52 5.97
N LEU A 167 31.28 3.35 6.29
CA LEU A 167 31.72 2.04 5.77
C LEU A 167 31.15 1.67 4.38
N HIS A 168 30.96 2.67 3.50
CA HIS A 168 30.45 2.58 2.12
C HIS A 168 28.96 2.25 1.94
N GLY A 169 28.36 2.95 0.97
CA GLY A 169 27.02 2.67 0.48
C GLY A 169 27.02 1.76 -0.74
N ASP A 170 26.57 0.51 -0.62
CA ASP A 170 26.32 -0.36 -1.79
C ASP A 170 25.23 0.27 -2.72
N PRO A 171 25.55 0.67 -3.96
CA PRO A 171 24.60 1.27 -4.90
C PRO A 171 23.58 0.27 -5.48
N LEU A 172 23.75 -1.02 -5.20
CA LEU A 172 22.90 -2.12 -5.62
C LEU A 172 22.12 -2.75 -4.48
N ARG A 173 22.23 -2.29 -3.22
CA ARG A 173 21.55 -2.88 -2.05
C ARG A 173 20.08 -3.24 -2.27
N PHE A 174 19.34 -2.38 -2.97
CA PHE A 174 17.90 -2.55 -3.22
C PHE A 174 17.60 -3.47 -4.40
N ALA A 175 18.63 -3.84 -5.16
CA ALA A 175 18.59 -4.78 -6.29
C ALA A 175 19.27 -6.12 -5.98
N ARG A 176 19.94 -6.24 -4.82
CA ARG A 176 20.65 -7.46 -4.44
C ARG A 176 19.68 -8.62 -4.32
N GLU A 177 20.07 -9.71 -4.97
CA GLU A 177 19.36 -10.98 -4.90
C GLU A 177 19.35 -11.60 -3.50
N ASP A 178 20.39 -11.30 -2.74
CA ASP A 178 20.69 -11.92 -1.46
C ASP A 178 19.57 -11.72 -0.42
N LEU A 179 18.90 -10.56 -0.40
CA LEU A 179 17.72 -10.28 0.44
C LEU A 179 16.58 -11.25 0.09
N ILE A 180 16.39 -11.53 -1.20
CA ILE A 180 15.31 -12.38 -1.69
C ILE A 180 15.62 -13.85 -1.39
N ARG A 181 16.88 -14.27 -1.55
CA ARG A 181 17.35 -15.61 -1.13
C ARG A 181 17.16 -15.86 0.36
N VAL A 182 17.41 -14.84 1.19
CA VAL A 182 17.16 -14.94 2.64
C VAL A 182 15.68 -15.17 2.92
N VAL A 183 14.78 -14.43 2.24
CA VAL A 183 13.33 -14.65 2.37
C VAL A 183 12.94 -16.06 1.95
N ALA A 184 13.40 -16.52 0.77
CA ALA A 184 13.07 -17.84 0.26
C ALA A 184 13.57 -18.98 1.16
N ARG A 185 14.75 -18.83 1.77
CA ARG A 185 15.32 -19.83 2.69
C ARG A 185 14.63 -19.86 4.05
N ASN A 186 14.36 -18.69 4.64
CA ASN A 186 13.83 -18.60 6.01
C ASN A 186 12.30 -18.77 6.05
N TRP A 187 11.59 -18.30 5.01
CA TRP A 187 10.14 -18.35 4.94
C TRP A 187 9.66 -18.83 3.55
N PRO A 188 9.88 -20.11 3.19
CA PRO A 188 9.50 -20.64 1.88
C PRO A 188 8.03 -20.43 1.51
N SER A 189 7.13 -20.46 2.50
CA SER A 189 5.68 -20.24 2.30
C SER A 189 5.33 -18.84 1.78
N VAL A 190 6.19 -17.84 1.98
CA VAL A 190 6.03 -16.49 1.41
C VAL A 190 6.30 -16.50 -0.10
N MET A 191 7.22 -17.37 -0.55
CA MET A 191 7.67 -17.44 -1.94
C MET A 191 6.93 -18.49 -2.77
N GLU A 192 6.43 -19.55 -2.14
CA GLU A 192 5.75 -20.67 -2.80
C GLU A 192 4.61 -20.27 -3.75
N PRO A 193 3.74 -19.29 -3.43
CA PRO A 193 2.67 -18.86 -4.35
C PRO A 193 3.20 -18.28 -5.67
N PHE A 194 4.45 -17.82 -5.69
CA PHE A 194 5.08 -17.16 -6.82
C PHE A 194 6.10 -18.05 -7.53
N GLU A 195 6.23 -19.32 -7.11
CA GLU A 195 7.05 -20.32 -7.81
C GLU A 195 6.42 -20.68 -9.15
N LEU A 196 7.23 -20.62 -10.22
CA LEU A 196 6.85 -21.09 -11.54
C LEU A 196 6.85 -22.62 -11.60
N LYS A 197 5.66 -23.20 -11.45
CA LYS A 197 5.46 -24.65 -11.47
C LYS A 197 5.44 -25.18 -12.91
N ARG A 198 6.17 -26.29 -13.15
CA ARG A 198 6.17 -27.17 -14.35
C ARG A 198 6.39 -26.47 -15.72
N GLY A 199 7.28 -27.04 -16.54
CA GLY A 199 7.42 -26.66 -17.95
C GLY A 199 8.16 -25.34 -18.23
N VAL A 200 8.75 -24.72 -17.20
CA VAL A 200 9.59 -23.52 -17.38
C VAL A 200 11.01 -23.95 -17.74
N VAL A 201 11.47 -23.46 -18.90
CA VAL A 201 12.88 -23.53 -19.27
C VAL A 201 13.61 -22.51 -18.42
N ILE A 202 14.40 -23.01 -17.47
CA ILE A 202 15.28 -22.19 -16.65
C ILE A 202 16.36 -21.64 -17.58
N PRO A 203 16.52 -20.30 -17.71
CA PRO A 203 17.57 -19.74 -18.54
C PRO A 203 18.94 -20.19 -18.01
N GLU A 204 19.85 -20.55 -18.93
CA GLU A 204 21.19 -21.05 -18.58
C GLU A 204 22.06 -20.00 -17.86
N ARG A 205 21.71 -18.71 -17.98
CA ARG A 205 22.42 -17.60 -17.35
C ARG A 205 21.58 -16.96 -16.25
N GLU A 206 22.16 -16.86 -15.06
CA GLU A 206 21.64 -16.04 -13.98
C GLU A 206 21.74 -14.54 -14.32
N ILE A 207 20.70 -13.79 -13.95
CA ILE A 207 20.62 -12.34 -14.13
C ILE A 207 21.40 -11.67 -12.99
N SER A 208 22.39 -10.82 -13.30
CA SER A 208 23.17 -10.14 -12.26
C SER A 208 22.34 -9.08 -11.52
N ASP A 209 22.85 -8.61 -10.37
CA ASP A 209 22.21 -7.51 -9.61
C ASP A 209 22.10 -6.21 -10.43
N GLU A 210 23.09 -5.92 -11.29
CA GLU A 210 23.07 -4.78 -12.21
C GLU A 210 22.01 -4.95 -13.31
N ASP A 211 21.96 -6.12 -13.95
CA ASP A 211 20.95 -6.43 -14.97
C ASP A 211 19.56 -6.32 -14.36
N ARG A 212 19.36 -6.86 -13.15
CA ARG A 212 18.09 -6.77 -12.42
C ARG A 212 17.68 -5.33 -12.13
N LYS A 213 18.62 -4.50 -11.66
CA LYS A 213 18.38 -3.07 -11.45
C LYS A 213 17.94 -2.39 -12.75
N LEU A 214 18.56 -2.70 -13.88
CA LEU A 214 18.23 -2.14 -15.18
C LEU A 214 16.84 -2.60 -15.67
N LEU A 215 16.54 -3.90 -15.54
CA LEU A 215 15.26 -4.49 -15.92
C LEU A 215 14.11 -3.87 -15.12
N ARG A 216 14.22 -3.81 -13.78
CA ARG A 216 13.22 -3.14 -12.92
C ARG A 216 13.01 -1.68 -13.31
N LYS A 217 14.09 -0.93 -13.54
CA LYS A 217 14.01 0.48 -13.96
C LYS A 217 13.31 0.64 -15.31
N SER A 218 13.42 -0.36 -16.18
CA SER A 218 12.81 -0.39 -17.51
C SER A 218 11.36 -0.91 -17.48
N GLY A 219 10.89 -1.39 -16.32
CA GLY A 219 9.56 -1.98 -16.19
C GLY A 219 9.45 -3.36 -16.83
N ILE A 220 10.56 -4.12 -16.77
CA ILE A 220 10.64 -5.50 -17.24
C ILE A 220 10.82 -6.38 -16.01
N GLU A 221 9.86 -7.25 -15.75
CA GLU A 221 9.97 -8.29 -14.73
C GLU A 221 10.66 -9.50 -15.32
N ALA A 222 11.65 -10.02 -14.60
CA ALA A 222 12.33 -11.25 -14.95
C ALA A 222 12.29 -12.22 -13.77
N PRO A 223 12.07 -13.53 -14.01
CA PRO A 223 12.03 -14.50 -12.94
C PRO A 223 13.40 -14.60 -12.26
N LEU A 224 13.38 -14.82 -10.96
CA LEU A 224 14.58 -15.05 -10.17
C LEU A 224 14.82 -16.55 -10.01
N LEU A 225 16.07 -16.98 -10.21
CA LEU A 225 16.47 -18.37 -10.01
C LEU A 225 17.10 -18.55 -8.63
N ILE A 226 16.45 -19.33 -7.78
CA ILE A 226 16.94 -19.67 -6.44
C ILE A 226 16.92 -21.18 -6.31
N ASP A 227 18.09 -21.79 -6.12
CA ASP A 227 18.28 -23.22 -5.85
C ASP A 227 17.55 -24.13 -6.86
N GLY A 228 17.64 -23.78 -8.15
CA GLY A 228 17.03 -24.53 -9.25
C GLY A 228 15.53 -24.29 -9.44
N LYS A 229 14.93 -23.32 -8.73
CA LYS A 229 13.54 -22.91 -8.88
C LYS A 229 13.44 -21.49 -9.42
N ALA A 230 12.44 -21.24 -10.26
CA ALA A 230 12.16 -19.91 -10.82
C ALA A 230 10.97 -19.28 -10.09
N TYR A 231 11.11 -18.02 -9.68
CA TYR A 231 10.07 -17.27 -8.98
C TYR A 231 9.77 -15.95 -9.70
N PHE A 232 8.48 -15.64 -9.84
CA PHE A 232 8.07 -14.25 -10.06
C PHE A 232 8.01 -13.51 -8.73
N SER A 233 7.97 -12.19 -8.80
CA SER A 233 8.12 -11.35 -7.63
C SER A 233 6.78 -11.21 -6.89
N PRO A 234 6.74 -11.27 -5.54
CA PRO A 234 5.50 -11.10 -4.76
C PRO A 234 4.76 -9.78 -4.97
N GLY A 235 5.46 -8.76 -5.47
CA GLY A 235 4.90 -7.46 -5.82
C GLY A 235 4.38 -7.36 -7.27
N HIS A 236 4.49 -8.44 -8.04
CA HIS A 236 4.12 -8.52 -9.46
C HIS A 236 4.91 -7.53 -10.33
N GLY A 237 6.14 -7.26 -9.93
CA GLY A 237 7.08 -6.46 -10.68
C GLY A 237 6.71 -4.98 -10.81
N VAL A 238 7.44 -4.35 -11.72
CA VAL A 238 7.25 -2.95 -12.08
C VAL A 238 6.81 -2.92 -13.54
N THR A 239 5.70 -2.23 -13.82
CA THR A 239 5.16 -2.12 -15.17
C THR A 239 6.02 -1.21 -16.06
N SER A 240 5.77 -1.22 -17.38
CA SER A 240 6.38 -0.28 -18.33
C SER A 240 6.00 1.19 -18.08
N ALA A 241 4.99 1.46 -17.24
CA ALA A 241 4.67 2.79 -16.73
C ALA A 241 5.52 3.17 -15.49
N SER A 242 6.43 2.30 -15.04
CA SER A 242 7.20 2.44 -13.80
C SER A 242 6.31 2.57 -12.56
N THR A 243 5.21 1.81 -12.53
CA THR A 243 4.30 1.68 -11.38
C THR A 243 4.28 0.22 -10.92
N PRO A 244 3.99 -0.07 -9.64
CA PRO A 244 3.94 -1.45 -9.16
C PRO A 244 2.83 -2.26 -9.84
N GLY A 245 3.12 -3.51 -10.21
CA GLY A 245 2.13 -4.44 -10.76
C GLY A 245 0.99 -4.69 -9.77
N LYS A 246 1.31 -5.04 -8.52
CA LYS A 246 0.32 -5.25 -7.45
C LYS A 246 -0.66 -4.09 -7.25
N VAL A 247 -0.20 -2.85 -7.43
CA VAL A 247 -1.06 -1.65 -7.29
C VAL A 247 -2.04 -1.55 -8.47
N THR A 248 -1.58 -1.92 -9.67
CA THR A 248 -2.44 -1.98 -10.86
C THR A 248 -3.51 -3.05 -10.70
N ASP A 249 -3.14 -4.22 -10.17
CA ASP A 249 -4.08 -5.31 -9.90
C ASP A 249 -5.13 -4.92 -8.86
N GLU A 250 -4.71 -4.28 -7.77
CA GLU A 250 -5.63 -3.80 -6.74
C GLU A 250 -6.56 -2.70 -7.28
N MET A 251 -6.05 -1.77 -8.10
CA MET A 251 -6.89 -0.79 -8.79
C MET A 251 -7.94 -1.45 -9.68
N MET A 252 -7.55 -2.49 -10.42
CA MET A 252 -8.47 -3.23 -11.28
C MET A 252 -9.50 -4.03 -10.47
N ARG A 253 -9.10 -4.62 -9.33
CA ARG A 253 -9.99 -5.27 -8.36
C ARG A 253 -11.00 -4.28 -7.80
N LEU A 254 -10.56 -3.13 -7.29
CA LEU A 254 -11.43 -2.08 -6.79
C LEU A 254 -12.44 -1.64 -7.86
N ARG A 255 -12.01 -1.41 -9.10
CA ARG A 255 -12.92 -1.07 -10.20
C ARG A 255 -13.91 -2.18 -10.55
N ARG A 256 -13.56 -3.46 -10.36
CA ARG A 256 -14.54 -4.57 -10.50
C ARG A 256 -15.53 -4.57 -9.34
N ASN A 257 -15.05 -4.36 -8.12
CA ASN A 257 -15.90 -4.27 -6.93
C ASN A 257 -16.88 -3.09 -7.02
N LEU A 258 -16.47 -1.95 -7.55
CA LEU A 258 -17.35 -0.80 -7.78
C LEU A 258 -18.44 -1.08 -8.82
N ARG A 259 -18.14 -1.86 -9.87
CA ARG A 259 -19.14 -2.32 -10.84
C ARG A 259 -20.15 -3.28 -10.19
N ALA A 260 -19.65 -4.23 -9.41
CA ALA A 260 -20.50 -5.15 -8.66
C ALA A 260 -21.35 -4.42 -7.61
N LEU A 261 -20.81 -3.38 -6.97
CA LEU A 261 -21.53 -2.51 -6.06
C LEU A 261 -22.68 -1.78 -6.77
N ALA A 262 -22.44 -1.22 -7.96
CA ALA A 262 -23.51 -0.58 -8.73
C ALA A 262 -24.67 -1.55 -9.03
N GLN A 263 -24.36 -2.82 -9.31
CA GLN A 263 -25.38 -3.85 -9.49
C GLN A 263 -26.15 -4.15 -8.20
N LEU A 264 -25.47 -4.24 -7.05
CA LEU A 264 -26.10 -4.43 -5.74
C LEU A 264 -26.98 -3.25 -5.33
N VAL A 265 -26.53 -2.03 -5.63
CA VAL A 265 -27.26 -0.80 -5.29
C VAL A 265 -28.55 -0.67 -6.10
N LEU A 266 -28.55 -1.10 -7.36
CA LEU A 266 -29.73 -1.05 -8.24
C LEU A 266 -30.66 -2.26 -8.14
N ASP A 267 -30.33 -3.25 -7.32
CA ASP A 267 -31.26 -4.35 -7.04
C ASP A 267 -32.45 -3.80 -6.24
N SER A 268 -33.65 -3.85 -6.85
CA SER A 268 -34.88 -3.34 -6.24
C SER A 268 -35.30 -4.11 -4.99
N ASN A 269 -34.82 -5.35 -4.84
CA ASN A 269 -34.99 -6.17 -3.64
C ASN A 269 -33.77 -6.14 -2.71
N GLY A 270 -32.72 -5.40 -3.11
CA GLY A 270 -31.47 -5.27 -2.37
C GLY A 270 -31.58 -4.34 -1.17
N GLN A 271 -30.60 -4.45 -0.26
CA GLN A 271 -30.56 -3.73 1.01
C GLN A 271 -30.67 -2.19 0.87
N PHE A 272 -30.19 -1.62 -0.24
CA PHE A 272 -30.19 -0.18 -0.47
C PHE A 272 -31.60 0.33 -0.84
N HIS A 273 -32.27 -0.33 -1.79
CA HIS A 273 -33.62 0.04 -2.19
C HIS A 273 -34.68 -0.28 -1.14
N VAL A 274 -34.56 -1.43 -0.45
CA VAL A 274 -35.52 -1.84 0.59
C VAL A 274 -35.51 -0.87 1.78
N ALA A 275 -34.34 -0.31 2.11
CA ALA A 275 -34.20 0.69 3.18
C ALA A 275 -34.83 2.05 2.85
N LEU A 276 -35.10 2.36 1.58
CA LEU A 276 -35.76 3.61 1.18
C LEU A 276 -37.29 3.52 1.33
N PRO A 277 -37.96 4.61 1.75
CA PRO A 277 -39.41 4.70 1.68
C PRO A 277 -39.93 4.49 0.25
N GLU A 278 -41.05 3.78 0.10
CA GLU A 278 -41.58 3.39 -1.21
C GLU A 278 -41.74 4.56 -2.18
N ALA A 279 -42.21 5.71 -1.67
CA ALA A 279 -42.39 6.94 -2.44
C ALA A 279 -41.09 7.50 -3.05
N HIS A 280 -39.93 7.16 -2.49
CA HIS A 280 -38.62 7.67 -2.93
C HIS A 280 -37.87 6.68 -3.84
N ARG A 281 -38.28 5.41 -3.91
CA ARG A 281 -37.52 4.35 -4.62
C ARG A 281 -37.37 4.61 -6.11
N ALA A 282 -38.40 5.15 -6.77
CA ALA A 282 -38.38 5.43 -8.21
C ALA A 282 -37.42 6.57 -8.60
N ASP A 283 -37.25 7.53 -7.69
CA ASP A 283 -36.45 8.74 -7.90
C ASP A 283 -35.08 8.70 -7.23
N ALA A 284 -34.76 7.62 -6.52
CA ALA A 284 -33.48 7.42 -5.85
C ALA A 284 -32.28 7.75 -6.76
N ARG A 285 -31.31 8.47 -6.21
CA ARG A 285 -30.05 8.83 -6.86
C ARG A 285 -28.89 8.51 -5.93
N PHE A 286 -28.17 7.47 -6.27
CA PHE A 286 -27.03 6.97 -5.51
C PHE A 286 -25.71 7.53 -6.05
N SER A 287 -24.77 7.76 -5.14
CA SER A 287 -23.38 8.16 -5.43
C SER A 287 -22.46 7.58 -4.36
N LEU A 288 -21.15 7.59 -4.58
CA LEU A 288 -20.18 7.34 -3.51
C LEU A 288 -19.74 8.67 -2.91
N ARG A 289 -19.60 8.71 -1.59
CA ARG A 289 -19.09 9.86 -0.86
C ARG A 289 -18.08 9.45 0.19
N LEU A 290 -17.19 10.39 0.48
CA LEU A 290 -16.27 10.32 1.60
C LEU A 290 -16.88 11.10 2.77
N VAL A 291 -17.02 10.46 3.93
CA VAL A 291 -17.48 11.06 5.21
C VAL A 291 -16.53 10.64 6.33
N PRO A 292 -16.56 11.23 7.54
CA PRO A 292 -15.64 10.87 8.62
C PRO A 292 -15.59 9.38 8.98
N GLU A 293 -16.71 8.66 8.81
CA GLU A 293 -16.81 7.20 9.03
C GLU A 293 -16.22 6.36 7.89
N GLY A 294 -15.79 6.98 6.80
CA GLY A 294 -15.17 6.36 5.63
C GLY A 294 -15.97 6.56 4.35
N ILE A 295 -15.76 5.67 3.38
CA ILE A 295 -16.56 5.66 2.16
C ILE A 295 -17.98 5.11 2.41
N VAL A 296 -18.97 5.77 1.82
CA VAL A 296 -20.39 5.39 1.90
C VAL A 296 -21.02 5.33 0.51
N VAL A 297 -22.04 4.49 0.37
CA VAL A 297 -23.09 4.74 -0.64
C VAL A 297 -23.99 5.81 -0.06
N TYR A 298 -24.27 6.86 -0.82
CA TYR A 298 -25.14 7.97 -0.43
C TYR A 298 -26.31 8.09 -1.40
N GLU A 299 -27.52 8.20 -0.87
CA GLU A 299 -28.75 8.49 -1.61
C GLU A 299 -29.22 9.92 -1.33
N ARG A 300 -29.42 10.70 -2.39
CA ARG A 300 -29.67 12.14 -2.31
C ARG A 300 -31.07 12.52 -1.84
N SER A 301 -32.11 11.78 -2.25
CA SER A 301 -33.50 12.18 -2.03
C SER A 301 -33.93 12.08 -0.57
N THR A 302 -33.39 11.13 0.19
CA THR A 302 -33.67 10.90 1.61
C THR A 302 -32.51 11.26 2.52
N ASP A 303 -31.41 11.78 1.95
CA ASP A 303 -30.18 12.11 2.66
C ASP A 303 -29.64 10.92 3.49
N CYS A 304 -29.74 9.71 2.93
CA CYS A 304 -29.34 8.48 3.60
C CYS A 304 -27.96 8.02 3.12
N ALA A 305 -27.17 7.46 4.05
CA ALA A 305 -25.86 6.90 3.76
C ALA A 305 -25.70 5.51 4.37
N TRP A 306 -25.03 4.61 3.65
CA TRP A 306 -24.69 3.26 4.10
C TRP A 306 -23.17 3.14 4.22
N THR A 307 -22.70 2.96 5.45
CA THR A 307 -21.30 2.72 5.77
C THR A 307 -20.85 1.32 5.39
N PHE A 308 -19.58 1.19 5.03
CA PHE A 308 -19.01 -0.10 4.70
C PHE A 308 -18.35 -0.74 5.93
N PRO A 309 -18.48 -2.07 6.10
CA PRO A 309 -17.79 -2.78 7.17
C PRO A 309 -16.28 -2.72 6.98
N GLU A 310 -15.54 -2.95 8.06
CA GLU A 310 -14.08 -3.08 7.99
C GLU A 310 -13.68 -4.46 7.47
N ALA A 311 -12.56 -4.52 6.76
CA ALA A 311 -11.97 -5.78 6.34
C ALA A 311 -11.41 -6.55 7.54
N LYS A 312 -11.82 -7.81 7.62
CA LYS A 312 -11.44 -8.79 8.64
C LYS A 312 -10.26 -9.63 8.23
N PHE A 313 -9.90 -9.69 6.95
CA PHE A 313 -8.83 -10.49 6.35
C PHE A 313 -8.78 -11.96 6.79
N ASP A 314 -9.93 -12.55 7.09
CA ASP A 314 -10.12 -13.95 7.52
C ASP A 314 -10.70 -14.83 6.40
N GLY A 315 -10.77 -14.30 5.18
CA GLY A 315 -11.38 -14.94 4.01
C GLY A 315 -12.89 -14.75 3.91
N THR A 316 -13.53 -14.01 4.83
CA THR A 316 -14.98 -13.73 4.82
C THR A 316 -15.35 -12.32 4.35
N ASP A 317 -14.35 -11.52 3.96
CA ASP A 317 -14.58 -10.15 3.49
C ASP A 317 -15.43 -10.12 2.22
N ASN A 318 -16.47 -9.29 2.25
CA ASN A 318 -17.27 -9.00 1.07
C ASN A 318 -16.74 -7.78 0.34
N LEU A 319 -17.30 -7.48 -0.85
CA LEU A 319 -16.85 -6.35 -1.65
C LEU A 319 -16.95 -4.99 -0.95
N LEU A 320 -17.88 -4.81 0.01
CA LEU A 320 -17.99 -3.55 0.75
C LEU A 320 -16.78 -3.38 1.68
N ALA A 321 -16.40 -4.44 2.39
CA ALA A 321 -15.21 -4.47 3.22
C ALA A 321 -13.93 -4.23 2.39
N GLU A 322 -13.82 -4.88 1.23
CA GLU A 322 -12.69 -4.67 0.31
C GLU A 322 -12.60 -3.23 -0.22
N ILE A 323 -13.73 -2.63 -0.60
CA ILE A 323 -13.75 -1.22 -1.04
C ILE A 323 -13.37 -0.29 0.13
N SER A 324 -13.89 -0.57 1.33
CA SER A 324 -13.54 0.21 2.53
C SER A 324 -12.05 0.12 2.82
N ASP A 325 -11.44 -1.06 2.79
CA ASP A 325 -10.01 -1.20 3.07
C ASP A 325 -9.12 -0.51 2.03
N ALA A 326 -9.51 -0.55 0.76
CA ALA A 326 -8.75 0.06 -0.33
C ALA A 326 -8.76 1.60 -0.26
N LEU A 327 -9.86 2.22 0.20
CA LEU A 327 -10.03 3.68 0.19
C LEU A 327 -9.95 4.32 1.58
N THR A 328 -10.55 3.70 2.59
CA THR A 328 -10.67 4.24 3.95
C THR A 328 -10.45 3.13 4.98
N PRO A 329 -9.24 2.56 5.10
CA PRO A 329 -8.93 1.63 6.19
C PRO A 329 -9.06 2.33 7.55
N PRO A 330 -9.09 1.59 8.68
CA PRO A 330 -9.37 2.14 10.01
C PRO A 330 -8.55 3.40 10.36
N TRP A 331 -7.23 3.36 10.13
CA TRP A 331 -6.34 4.50 10.41
C TRP A 331 -6.64 5.75 9.56
N VAL A 332 -7.23 5.59 8.38
CA VAL A 332 -7.71 6.72 7.56
C VAL A 332 -8.96 7.32 8.17
N LYS A 333 -9.91 6.47 8.60
CA LYS A 333 -11.13 6.93 9.28
C LYS A 333 -10.80 7.69 10.56
N ASP A 334 -9.87 7.16 11.36
CA ASP A 334 -9.40 7.81 12.59
C ASP A 334 -8.79 9.19 12.30
N ALA A 335 -7.95 9.30 11.27
CA ALA A 335 -7.34 10.56 10.85
C ALA A 335 -8.39 11.59 10.39
N MET A 336 -9.39 11.15 9.62
CA MET A 336 -10.48 12.01 9.16
C MET A 336 -11.35 12.50 10.31
N GLN A 337 -11.73 11.62 11.24
CA GLN A 337 -12.49 11.98 12.44
C GLN A 337 -11.73 12.96 13.34
N ALA A 338 -10.41 12.78 13.49
CA ALA A 338 -9.57 13.71 14.23
C ALA A 338 -9.54 15.10 13.57
N ALA A 339 -9.41 15.17 12.24
CA ALA A 339 -9.43 16.42 11.49
C ALA A 339 -10.78 17.16 11.62
N THR A 340 -11.91 16.45 11.53
CA THR A 340 -13.24 17.04 11.70
C THR A 340 -13.44 17.63 13.10
N LYS A 341 -12.96 16.94 14.15
CA LYS A 341 -13.01 17.46 15.54
C LYS A 341 -12.21 18.75 15.71
N GLN A 342 -11.04 18.86 15.06
CA GLN A 342 -10.22 20.07 15.11
C GLN A 342 -10.88 21.27 14.41
N GLN A 343 -11.53 21.04 13.26
CA GLN A 343 -12.27 22.09 12.56
C GLN A 343 -13.49 22.58 13.35
N GLY A 344 -14.26 21.67 13.94
CA GLY A 344 -15.42 22.04 14.77
C GLY A 344 -15.04 22.85 16.02
N ASN A 345 -13.87 22.61 16.59
CA ASN A 345 -13.37 23.41 17.73
C ASN A 345 -12.85 24.80 17.31
N ALA A 346 -12.39 24.96 16.07
CA ALA A 346 -11.89 26.23 15.54
C ALA A 346 -13.00 27.19 15.08
N GLU A 347 -14.21 26.68 14.81
CA GLU A 347 -15.37 27.50 14.44
C GLU A 347 -16.18 28.01 15.65
N VAL A 348 -15.90 27.51 16.86
CA VAL A 348 -16.63 27.82 18.10
C VAL A 348 -15.82 28.72 19.06
N GLY A 349 -14.52 28.92 18.79
CA GLY A 349 -13.63 29.82 19.55
C GLY A 349 -13.30 31.08 18.77
#